data_AF-A0A3S3AIZ7-F1
#
_entry.id   AF-A0A3S3AIZ7-F1
#
_cell.length_a   1.000
_cell.length_b   1.000
_cell.length_c   1.000
_cell.angle_alpha   90.00
_cell.angle_beta   90.00
_cell.angle_gamma   90.00
#
_symmetry.space_group_name_H-M   'P 1'
#
loop_
_entity.id
_entity.type
_entity.pdbx_description
1 polymer ?
#
loop_
_entity_poly.entity_id
_entity_poly.type
_entity_poly.pdbx_seq_one_letter_code
_entity_poly.pdbx_strand_id
1 'polypeptide(L)'
;MTGRAGRVLFARYAYAPNALGYCGPSESTVLGHVACANEGAAVHEVDSAARRFSGAWPYLELLAEMSGGGDPLDERVVRGYWTGNELTAAADRGRFGRELLGRLGARAGSYWRYLTDDLLPEVAPTHAFHVFGVYPWTRLLGTGKAQPLYALDSCRIRNGVVVELRPGTAVVRSRRLRFDGTKLTLGPLEDGFASWRTPAGPFVPDLRLGDRVAVHWDRLCDRLDADQAGSLEHWTNWQLKQTNARLESEFTGPAVDPEAAPPREA
;
A
#
# COMPACT_ATOMS: atom_id res chain seq x y z
N MET A 1 -26.17 0.43 -3.39
CA MET A 1 -25.44 0.96 -2.21
C MET A 1 -23.95 0.57 -2.20
N THR A 2 -23.57 -0.60 -2.72
CA THR A 2 -22.18 -1.12 -2.75
C THR A 2 -21.17 -0.23 -3.49
N GLY A 3 -21.53 0.40 -4.60
CA GLY A 3 -20.60 1.22 -5.39
C GLY A 3 -20.03 2.45 -4.67
N ARG A 4 -20.78 3.05 -3.73
CA ARG A 4 -20.28 4.22 -2.97
C ARG A 4 -19.23 3.83 -1.94
N ALA A 5 -19.44 2.72 -1.23
CA ALA A 5 -18.57 2.31 -0.13
C ALA A 5 -17.13 2.04 -0.60
N GLY A 6 -16.96 1.29 -1.70
CA GLY A 6 -15.62 1.01 -2.23
C GLY A 6 -14.90 2.26 -2.74
N ARG A 7 -15.61 3.23 -3.33
CA ARG A 7 -15.02 4.53 -3.75
C ARG A 7 -14.60 5.39 -2.57
N VAL A 8 -15.40 5.44 -1.50
CA VAL A 8 -15.03 6.09 -0.24
C VAL A 8 -13.80 5.42 0.37
N LEU A 9 -13.78 4.09 0.40
CA LEU A 9 -12.65 3.33 0.92
C LEU A 9 -11.38 3.60 0.10
N PHE A 10 -11.45 3.53 -1.23
CA PHE A 10 -10.33 3.85 -2.10
C PHE A 10 -9.80 5.26 -1.84
N ALA A 11 -10.69 6.25 -1.75
CA ALA A 11 -10.33 7.63 -1.47
C ALA A 11 -9.60 7.77 -0.12
N ARG A 12 -10.07 7.11 0.94
CA ARG A 12 -9.44 7.18 2.28
C ARG A 12 -8.00 6.68 2.29
N TYR A 13 -7.71 5.59 1.57
CA TYR A 13 -6.36 5.03 1.49
C TYR A 13 -5.47 5.77 0.48
N ALA A 14 -6.02 6.23 -0.63
CA ALA A 14 -5.25 6.90 -1.69
C ALA A 14 -4.93 8.38 -1.37
N TYR A 15 -5.75 9.05 -0.55
CA TYR A 15 -5.65 10.50 -0.32
C TYR A 15 -4.29 10.94 0.23
N ALA A 16 -3.79 10.34 1.30
CA ALA A 16 -2.60 10.82 1.99
C ALA A 16 -1.33 10.78 1.10
N PRO A 17 -0.96 9.65 0.47
CA PRO A 17 0.18 9.65 -0.46
C PRO A 17 -0.07 10.51 -1.71
N ASN A 18 -1.32 10.65 -2.17
CA ASN A 18 -1.64 11.53 -3.31
C ASN A 18 -1.41 13.00 -2.96
N ALA A 19 -1.89 13.47 -1.81
CA ALA A 19 -1.70 14.83 -1.33
C ALA A 19 -0.21 15.17 -1.08
N LEU A 20 0.61 14.16 -0.80
CA LEU A 20 2.07 14.27 -0.67
C LEU A 20 2.83 14.16 -2.01
N GLY A 21 2.13 13.93 -3.12
CA GLY A 21 2.71 13.83 -4.46
C GLY A 21 3.37 12.48 -4.79
N TYR A 22 3.14 11.42 -3.99
CA TYR A 22 3.75 10.11 -4.22
C TYR A 22 3.03 9.25 -5.27
N CYS A 23 1.74 9.51 -5.51
CA CYS A 23 0.95 8.73 -6.48
C CYS A 23 -0.27 9.48 -6.98
N GLY A 24 -0.84 9.03 -8.10
CA GLY A 24 -2.09 9.55 -8.65
C GLY A 24 -1.97 10.96 -9.25
N PRO A 25 -3.10 11.54 -9.69
CA PRO A 25 -3.13 12.87 -10.31
C PRO A 25 -2.96 13.99 -9.26
N SER A 26 -2.29 15.09 -9.62
CA SER A 26 -1.95 16.21 -8.73
C SER A 26 -3.14 17.04 -8.20
N GLU A 27 -4.32 16.88 -8.78
CA GLU A 27 -5.45 17.81 -8.59
C GLU A 27 -6.64 17.22 -7.81
N SER A 28 -6.46 16.19 -6.98
CA SER A 28 -7.62 15.45 -6.43
C SER A 28 -8.14 15.97 -5.07
N THR A 29 -8.59 17.23 -5.03
CA THR A 29 -9.46 17.73 -3.92
C THR A 29 -10.69 16.81 -3.72
N VAL A 30 -11.13 16.19 -4.81
CA VAL A 30 -12.15 15.14 -4.90
C VAL A 30 -11.93 14.00 -3.90
N LEU A 31 -10.72 13.44 -3.82
CA LEU A 31 -10.47 12.31 -2.92
C LEU A 31 -10.67 12.71 -1.46
N GLY A 32 -10.28 13.93 -1.08
CA GLY A 32 -10.49 14.43 0.28
C GLY A 32 -11.97 14.53 0.65
N HIS A 33 -12.78 15.11 -0.23
CA HIS A 33 -14.22 15.24 -0.02
C HIS A 33 -14.94 13.88 0.03
N VAL A 34 -14.58 12.96 -0.88
CA VAL A 34 -15.19 11.63 -0.92
C VAL A 34 -14.72 10.75 0.25
N ALA A 35 -13.46 10.85 0.67
CA ALA A 35 -12.95 10.13 1.84
C ALA A 35 -13.69 10.49 3.14
N CYS A 36 -14.15 11.74 3.25
CA CYS A 36 -14.99 12.21 4.36
C CYS A 36 -16.46 11.76 4.27
N ALA A 37 -16.82 11.02 3.22
CA ALA A 37 -18.17 10.53 2.94
C ALA A 37 -19.26 11.61 2.86
N ASN A 38 -18.90 12.86 2.58
CA ASN A 38 -19.84 13.99 2.49
C ASN A 38 -21.00 13.68 1.51
N GLU A 39 -22.24 13.91 1.93
CA GLU A 39 -23.45 13.50 1.19
C GLU A 39 -23.55 14.14 -0.21
N GLY A 40 -22.94 15.32 -0.41
CA GLY A 40 -22.82 16.00 -1.71
C GLY A 40 -21.54 15.71 -2.51
N ALA A 41 -20.66 14.81 -2.04
CA ALA A 41 -19.41 14.52 -2.75
C ALA A 41 -19.67 13.81 -4.08
N ALA A 42 -18.99 14.26 -5.14
CA ALA A 42 -19.05 13.70 -6.48
C ALA A 42 -18.31 12.36 -6.56
N VAL A 43 -18.90 11.31 -5.98
CA VAL A 43 -18.29 9.97 -5.89
C VAL A 43 -17.90 9.39 -7.25
N HIS A 44 -18.63 9.74 -8.32
CA HIS A 44 -18.32 9.34 -9.69
C HIS A 44 -17.00 9.94 -10.22
N GLU A 45 -16.51 11.03 -9.65
CA GLU A 45 -15.21 11.60 -10.02
C GLU A 45 -14.04 10.75 -9.48
N VAL A 46 -14.28 9.91 -8.47
CA VAL A 46 -13.28 8.94 -7.99
C VAL A 46 -12.97 7.90 -9.05
N ASP A 47 -13.92 7.50 -9.90
CA ASP A 47 -13.68 6.53 -10.98
C ASP A 47 -12.59 7.03 -11.94
N SER A 48 -12.74 8.28 -12.41
CA SER A 48 -11.79 8.92 -13.30
C SER A 48 -10.45 9.22 -12.62
N ALA A 49 -10.46 9.52 -11.32
CA ALA A 49 -9.23 9.70 -10.54
C ALA A 49 -8.49 8.38 -10.34
N ALA A 50 -9.18 7.31 -9.92
CA ALA A 50 -8.62 6.01 -9.59
C ALA A 50 -7.87 5.39 -10.79
N ARG A 51 -8.41 5.50 -12.00
CA ARG A 51 -7.77 5.05 -13.25
C ARG A 51 -6.39 5.66 -13.51
N ARG A 52 -6.10 6.82 -12.92
CA ARG A 52 -4.82 7.54 -13.04
C ARG A 52 -3.82 7.15 -11.94
N PHE A 53 -4.18 6.30 -10.98
CA PHE A 53 -3.24 5.72 -10.03
C PHE A 53 -2.51 4.54 -10.68
N SER A 54 -1.44 4.83 -11.42
CA SER A 54 -0.65 3.84 -12.18
C SER A 54 -0.15 2.66 -11.34
N GLY A 55 0.06 2.85 -10.03
CA GLY A 55 0.40 1.78 -9.10
C GLY A 55 -0.79 0.94 -8.63
N ALA A 56 -1.87 1.57 -8.16
CA ALA A 56 -3.00 0.86 -7.55
C ALA A 56 -4.00 0.29 -8.57
N TRP A 57 -4.28 1.03 -9.64
CA TRP A 57 -5.33 0.68 -10.61
C TRP A 57 -5.14 -0.70 -11.27
N PRO A 58 -3.93 -1.09 -11.74
CA PRO A 58 -3.72 -2.42 -12.30
C PRO A 58 -4.06 -3.57 -11.35
N TYR A 59 -3.84 -3.39 -10.04
CA TYR A 59 -4.18 -4.41 -9.04
C TYR A 59 -5.69 -4.54 -8.88
N LEU A 60 -6.40 -3.41 -8.81
CA LEU A 60 -7.85 -3.38 -8.65
C LEU A 60 -8.56 -3.99 -9.87
N GLU A 61 -8.13 -3.63 -11.09
CA GLU A 61 -8.65 -4.23 -12.32
C GLU A 61 -8.44 -5.75 -12.32
N LEU A 62 -7.21 -6.20 -12.08
CA LEU A 62 -6.88 -7.62 -12.16
C LEU A 62 -7.55 -8.44 -11.05
N LEU A 63 -7.64 -7.91 -9.84
CA LEU A 63 -8.33 -8.59 -8.74
C LEU A 63 -9.83 -8.69 -9.01
N ALA A 64 -10.45 -7.66 -9.59
CA ALA A 64 -11.87 -7.71 -9.99
C ALA A 64 -12.11 -8.72 -11.12
N GLU A 65 -11.24 -8.75 -12.13
CA GLU A 65 -11.30 -9.72 -13.24
C GLU A 65 -11.17 -11.16 -12.74
N MET A 66 -10.18 -11.43 -11.90
CA MET A 66 -9.94 -12.77 -11.32
C MET A 66 -11.04 -13.20 -10.32
N SER A 67 -11.84 -12.26 -9.83
CA SER A 67 -12.96 -12.50 -8.92
C SER A 67 -14.33 -12.56 -9.63
N GLY A 68 -14.34 -12.68 -10.96
CA GLY A 68 -15.57 -12.84 -11.75
C GLY A 68 -16.00 -11.63 -12.58
N GLY A 69 -15.11 -10.64 -12.80
CA GLY A 69 -15.32 -9.55 -13.78
C GLY A 69 -16.19 -8.38 -13.31
N GLY A 70 -16.08 -7.99 -12.04
CA GLY A 70 -16.87 -6.92 -11.42
C GLY A 70 -16.27 -5.50 -11.51
N ASP A 71 -16.85 -4.57 -10.74
CA ASP A 71 -16.34 -3.19 -10.58
C ASP A 71 -14.98 -3.22 -9.83
N PRO A 72 -13.88 -2.69 -10.40
CA PRO A 72 -12.59 -2.54 -9.70
C PRO A 72 -12.66 -1.70 -8.42
N LEU A 73 -13.69 -0.85 -8.29
CA LEU A 73 -13.98 -0.05 -7.10
C LEU A 73 -15.11 -0.65 -6.24
N ASP A 74 -15.45 -1.93 -6.43
CA ASP A 74 -16.24 -2.67 -5.45
C ASP A 74 -15.49 -2.73 -4.10
N GLU A 75 -16.21 -2.61 -3.00
CA GLU A 75 -15.61 -2.56 -1.67
C GLU A 75 -14.74 -3.78 -1.37
N ARG A 76 -15.15 -4.98 -1.80
CA ARG A 76 -14.39 -6.21 -1.56
C ARG A 76 -13.08 -6.22 -2.33
N VAL A 77 -13.07 -5.70 -3.56
CA VAL A 77 -11.85 -5.57 -4.37
C VAL A 77 -10.90 -4.55 -3.75
N VAL A 78 -11.41 -3.37 -3.42
CA VAL A 78 -10.63 -2.28 -2.81
C VAL A 78 -10.04 -2.72 -1.47
N ARG A 79 -10.82 -3.37 -0.62
CA ARG A 79 -10.35 -3.92 0.66
C ARG A 79 -9.33 -5.03 0.47
N GLY A 80 -9.55 -5.92 -0.50
CA GLY A 80 -8.60 -6.99 -0.85
C GLY A 80 -7.23 -6.44 -1.27
N TYR A 81 -7.21 -5.36 -2.05
CA TYR A 81 -5.95 -4.69 -2.39
C TYR A 81 -5.29 -4.02 -1.18
N TRP A 82 -6.01 -3.21 -0.39
CA TRP A 82 -5.38 -2.43 0.68
C TRP A 82 -5.00 -3.26 1.90
N THR A 83 -5.90 -4.10 2.40
CA THR A 83 -5.72 -4.83 3.67
C THR A 83 -5.66 -6.34 3.51
N GLY A 84 -5.94 -6.86 2.31
CA GLY A 84 -6.11 -8.28 2.10
C GLY A 84 -7.46 -8.79 2.61
N ASN A 85 -8.05 -9.74 1.91
CA ASN A 85 -9.28 -10.43 2.31
C ASN A 85 -9.38 -11.81 1.63
N GLU A 86 -10.58 -12.39 1.58
CA GLU A 86 -10.84 -13.67 0.95
C GLU A 86 -10.54 -13.69 -0.56
N LEU A 87 -10.76 -12.57 -1.27
CA LEU A 87 -10.42 -12.47 -2.69
C LEU A 87 -8.91 -12.50 -2.89
N THR A 88 -8.17 -11.81 -2.02
CA THR A 88 -6.70 -11.82 -1.99
C THR A 88 -6.17 -13.23 -1.76
N ALA A 89 -6.78 -13.97 -0.82
CA ALA A 89 -6.36 -15.32 -0.46
C ALA A 89 -6.69 -16.37 -1.53
N ALA A 90 -7.80 -16.20 -2.25
CA ALA A 90 -8.24 -17.11 -3.31
C ALA A 90 -7.51 -16.89 -4.65
N ALA A 91 -6.88 -15.73 -4.86
CA ALA A 91 -6.22 -15.41 -6.11
C ALA A 91 -5.03 -16.35 -6.40
N ASP A 92 -4.95 -16.84 -7.65
CA ASP A 92 -3.74 -17.48 -8.17
C ASP A 92 -2.63 -16.43 -8.28
N ARG A 93 -1.72 -16.41 -7.30
CA ARG A 93 -0.61 -15.44 -7.21
C ARG A 93 0.34 -15.51 -8.40
N GLY A 94 0.55 -16.70 -8.98
CA GLY A 94 1.44 -16.87 -10.13
C GLY A 94 0.84 -16.27 -11.39
N ARG A 95 -0.45 -16.52 -11.64
CA ARG A 95 -1.18 -15.87 -12.73
C ARG A 95 -1.28 -14.36 -12.51
N PHE A 96 -1.68 -13.95 -11.30
CA PHE A 96 -1.80 -12.53 -10.94
C PHE A 96 -0.48 -11.79 -11.17
N GLY A 97 0.65 -12.37 -10.75
CA GLY A 97 1.98 -11.79 -10.90
C GLY A 97 2.36 -11.55 -12.36
N ARG A 98 2.24 -12.56 -13.21
CA ARG A 98 2.57 -12.43 -14.64
C ARG A 98 1.73 -11.37 -15.34
N GLU A 99 0.42 -11.37 -15.10
CA GLU A 99 -0.49 -10.38 -15.69
C GLU A 99 -0.22 -8.97 -15.16
N LEU A 100 0.01 -8.82 -13.85
CA LEU A 100 0.31 -7.54 -13.22
C LEU A 100 1.62 -6.95 -13.75
N LEU A 101 2.70 -7.74 -13.78
CA LEU A 101 4.00 -7.30 -14.28
C LEU A 101 3.91 -6.90 -15.75
N GLY A 102 3.13 -7.62 -16.57
CA GLY A 102 2.82 -7.21 -17.94
C GLY A 102 2.12 -5.85 -18.02
N ARG A 103 1.08 -5.61 -17.20
CA ARG A 103 0.33 -4.34 -17.17
C ARG A 103 1.17 -3.16 -16.68
N LEU A 104 1.94 -3.35 -15.60
CA LEU A 104 2.84 -2.34 -15.07
C LEU A 104 3.96 -2.05 -16.06
N GLY A 105 4.50 -3.11 -16.66
CA GLY A 105 5.60 -3.01 -17.59
C GLY A 105 5.27 -2.21 -18.85
N ALA A 106 4.07 -2.36 -19.40
CA ALA A 106 3.58 -1.55 -20.52
C ALA A 106 3.51 -0.05 -20.20
N ARG A 107 3.47 0.33 -18.92
CA ARG A 107 3.27 1.72 -18.45
C ARG A 107 4.54 2.37 -17.86
N ALA A 108 5.61 1.62 -17.59
CA ALA A 108 6.68 2.03 -16.65
C ALA A 108 8.01 2.55 -17.24
N GLY A 109 8.26 2.50 -18.55
CA GLY A 109 9.47 3.10 -19.14
C GLY A 109 10.79 2.61 -18.51
N SER A 110 11.70 3.49 -18.07
CA SER A 110 13.03 3.13 -17.51
C SER A 110 13.01 2.60 -16.07
N TYR A 111 11.88 2.74 -15.36
CA TYR A 111 11.66 2.20 -14.01
C TYR A 111 11.61 0.64 -13.98
N TRP A 112 11.60 0.03 -15.17
CA TRP A 112 11.32 -1.38 -15.44
C TRP A 112 12.39 -2.37 -14.99
N ARG A 113 13.67 -1.96 -14.87
CA ARG A 113 14.81 -2.90 -14.79
C ARG A 113 14.68 -3.99 -13.71
N TYR A 114 13.89 -3.76 -12.67
CA TYR A 114 13.75 -4.67 -11.52
C TYR A 114 12.37 -5.33 -11.40
N LEU A 115 11.48 -5.16 -12.38
CA LEU A 115 10.14 -5.75 -12.43
C LEU A 115 10.13 -6.98 -13.35
N THR A 116 10.98 -7.94 -13.04
CA THR A 116 11.15 -9.21 -13.77
C THR A 116 10.34 -10.33 -13.13
N ASP A 117 10.33 -11.49 -13.80
CA ASP A 117 9.75 -12.73 -13.27
C ASP A 117 10.40 -13.18 -11.94
N ASP A 118 11.56 -12.62 -11.58
CA ASP A 118 12.22 -12.87 -10.28
C ASP A 118 11.36 -12.40 -9.09
N LEU A 119 10.40 -11.49 -9.31
CA LEU A 119 9.46 -11.05 -8.28
C LEU A 119 8.28 -12.01 -8.10
N LEU A 120 8.02 -12.95 -9.01
CA LEU A 120 6.86 -13.85 -8.93
C LEU A 120 6.75 -14.61 -7.58
N PRO A 121 7.85 -15.06 -6.93
CA PRO A 121 7.77 -15.68 -5.61
C PRO A 121 7.21 -14.76 -4.51
N GLU A 122 7.38 -13.44 -4.66
CA GLU A 122 6.94 -12.42 -3.69
C GLU A 122 5.54 -11.87 -3.97
N VAL A 123 4.92 -12.22 -5.09
CA VAL A 123 3.65 -11.61 -5.51
C VAL A 123 2.53 -12.01 -4.56
N ALA A 124 1.81 -11.00 -4.08
CA ALA A 124 0.45 -11.09 -3.58
C ALA A 124 -0.38 -9.94 -4.15
N PRO A 125 -1.71 -10.10 -4.33
CA PRO A 125 -2.58 -9.04 -4.82
C PRO A 125 -2.91 -8.03 -3.72
N THR A 126 -1.88 -7.46 -3.11
CA THR A 126 -1.97 -6.52 -2.00
C THR A 126 -1.10 -5.29 -2.25
N HIS A 127 -1.44 -4.20 -1.57
CA HIS A 127 -0.63 -2.99 -1.54
C HIS A 127 0.75 -3.24 -0.92
N ALA A 128 0.88 -4.21 0.00
CA ALA A 128 2.17 -4.58 0.57
C ALA A 128 3.16 -5.06 -0.52
N PHE A 129 2.72 -5.89 -1.47
CA PHE A 129 3.56 -6.28 -2.61
C PHE A 129 3.99 -5.07 -3.44
N HIS A 130 3.08 -4.11 -3.66
CA HIS A 130 3.43 -2.89 -4.37
C HIS A 130 4.53 -2.09 -3.65
N VAL A 131 4.45 -1.98 -2.33
CA VAL A 131 5.41 -1.23 -1.50
C VAL A 131 6.76 -1.94 -1.39
N PHE A 132 6.78 -3.25 -1.19
CA PHE A 132 8.00 -4.01 -0.91
C PHE A 132 8.64 -4.67 -2.13
N GLY A 133 7.83 -5.07 -3.11
CA GLY A 133 8.28 -5.73 -4.34
C GLY A 133 8.43 -4.77 -5.51
N VAL A 134 7.43 -3.93 -5.77
CA VAL A 134 7.39 -3.08 -6.98
C VAL A 134 8.12 -1.75 -6.80
N TYR A 135 7.91 -1.05 -5.68
CA TYR A 135 8.58 0.21 -5.40
C TYR A 135 10.10 0.04 -5.21
N PRO A 136 10.93 1.03 -5.61
CA PRO A 136 12.37 0.88 -5.64
C PRO A 136 12.99 0.96 -4.25
N TRP A 137 12.22 1.34 -3.22
CA TRP A 137 12.74 1.69 -1.90
C TRP A 137 13.48 0.53 -1.22
N THR A 138 13.06 -0.72 -1.42
CA THR A 138 13.81 -1.87 -0.88
C THR A 138 15.20 -2.01 -1.47
N ARG A 139 15.39 -1.65 -2.76
CA ARG A 139 16.71 -1.66 -3.42
C ARG A 139 17.62 -0.52 -2.96
N LEU A 140 17.07 0.46 -2.25
CA LEU A 140 17.81 1.62 -1.73
C LEU A 140 18.15 1.48 -0.24
N LEU A 141 17.73 0.40 0.43
CA LEU A 141 17.99 0.18 1.86
C LEU A 141 19.49 0.12 2.19
N GLY A 142 20.32 -0.39 1.27
CA GLY A 142 21.78 -0.47 1.43
C GLY A 142 22.52 0.86 1.32
N THR A 143 21.84 1.95 0.95
CA THR A 143 22.49 3.27 0.72
C THR A 143 22.84 4.03 2.00
N GLY A 144 22.44 3.53 3.18
CA GLY A 144 22.61 4.21 4.46
C GLY A 144 21.71 5.43 4.67
N LYS A 145 20.89 5.80 3.67
CA LYS A 145 19.92 6.91 3.77
C LYS A 145 18.71 6.48 4.60
N ALA A 146 18.15 7.39 5.40
CA ALA A 146 16.93 7.12 6.18
C ALA A 146 15.65 7.07 5.32
N GLN A 147 15.66 7.79 4.17
CA GLN A 147 14.49 7.97 3.32
C GLN A 147 13.82 6.67 2.83
N PRO A 148 14.54 5.62 2.42
CA PRO A 148 13.91 4.37 1.96
C PRO A 148 13.11 3.66 3.04
N LEU A 149 13.65 3.52 4.26
CA LEU A 149 12.92 2.91 5.37
C LEU A 149 11.70 3.76 5.77
N TYR A 150 11.85 5.08 5.80
CA TYR A 150 10.75 6.02 6.06
C TYR A 150 9.62 5.87 5.03
N ALA A 151 9.95 5.81 3.73
CA ALA A 151 8.96 5.64 2.67
C ALA A 151 8.26 4.29 2.76
N LEU A 152 8.99 3.19 3.01
CA LEU A 152 8.41 1.86 3.18
C LEU A 152 7.48 1.80 4.41
N ASP A 153 7.89 2.34 5.56
CA ASP A 153 7.08 2.33 6.79
C ASP A 153 5.83 3.22 6.69
N SER A 154 5.93 4.31 5.93
CA SER A 154 4.82 5.25 5.74
C SER A 154 3.82 4.74 4.70
N CYS A 155 4.31 4.07 3.65
CA CYS A 155 3.49 3.57 2.55
C CYS A 155 2.89 2.18 2.84
N ARG A 156 3.53 1.34 3.66
CA ARG A 156 2.84 0.13 4.14
C ARG A 156 1.67 0.55 5.02
N ILE A 157 0.55 -0.15 4.90
CA ILE A 157 -0.59 0.07 5.77
C ILE A 157 -0.29 -0.58 7.12
N ARG A 158 -0.35 0.20 8.20
CA ARG A 158 -0.12 -0.28 9.56
C ARG A 158 -1.44 -0.64 10.21
N ASN A 159 -1.47 -1.80 10.86
CA ASN A 159 -2.49 -2.13 11.85
C ASN A 159 -2.13 -1.50 13.20
N GLY A 160 -3.08 -0.88 13.89
CA GLY A 160 -2.85 -0.28 15.19
C GLY A 160 -4.12 -0.11 16.01
N VAL A 161 -3.96 0.29 17.27
CA VAL A 161 -5.06 0.53 18.22
C VAL A 161 -5.01 1.98 18.69
N VAL A 162 -6.15 2.65 18.68
CA VAL A 162 -6.29 4.02 19.20
C VAL A 162 -6.15 4.00 20.72
N VAL A 163 -5.12 4.66 21.25
CA VAL A 163 -4.85 4.75 22.70
C VAL A 163 -5.12 6.13 23.29
N GLU A 164 -5.17 7.16 22.44
CA GLU A 164 -5.54 8.51 22.84
C GLU A 164 -6.27 9.22 21.69
N LEU A 165 -7.29 10.02 22.01
CA LEU A 165 -7.99 10.88 21.06
C LEU A 165 -7.67 12.35 21.35
N ARG A 166 -7.30 13.09 20.32
CA ARG A 166 -7.05 14.53 20.36
C ARG A 166 -7.91 15.24 19.31
N PRO A 167 -8.08 16.57 19.40
CA PRO A 167 -8.74 17.33 18.35
C PRO A 167 -8.02 17.15 16.99
N GLY A 168 -8.64 16.38 16.09
CA GLY A 168 -8.17 16.12 14.73
C GLY A 168 -7.02 15.13 14.55
N THR A 169 -6.39 14.69 15.64
CA THR A 169 -5.37 13.64 15.64
C THR A 169 -5.70 12.56 16.69
N ALA A 170 -5.05 11.41 16.58
CA ALA A 170 -5.12 10.33 17.54
C ALA A 170 -3.71 9.79 17.79
N VAL A 171 -3.48 9.23 18.98
CA VAL A 171 -2.30 8.40 19.24
C VAL A 171 -2.70 6.96 18.97
N VAL A 172 -1.93 6.30 18.11
CA VAL A 172 -2.12 4.92 17.70
C VAL A 172 -0.92 4.10 18.13
N ARG A 173 -1.18 3.05 18.90
CA ARG A 173 -0.18 2.04 19.23
C ARG A 173 -0.07 1.05 18.07
N SER A 174 1.08 1.01 17.42
CA SER A 174 1.35 0.13 16.27
C SER A 174 2.81 -0.28 16.22
N ARG A 175 3.16 -1.27 15.40
CA ARG A 175 4.56 -1.65 15.16
C ARG A 175 5.11 -0.85 14.00
N ARG A 176 6.33 -0.33 14.12
CA ARG A 176 7.08 0.35 13.05
C ARG A 176 8.00 -0.62 12.31
N LEU A 177 8.34 -0.32 11.06
CA LEU A 177 9.29 -1.11 10.27
C LEU A 177 10.71 -0.82 10.73
N ARG A 178 11.54 -1.87 10.82
CA ARG A 178 12.96 -1.81 11.15
C ARG A 178 13.75 -2.52 10.06
N PHE A 179 14.95 -2.04 9.77
CA PHE A 179 15.92 -2.70 8.90
C PHE A 179 17.22 -2.86 9.68
N ASP A 180 17.75 -4.08 9.75
CA ASP A 180 18.97 -4.40 10.50
C ASP A 180 20.24 -4.46 9.63
N GLY A 181 20.13 -4.08 8.36
CA GLY A 181 21.19 -4.22 7.35
C GLY A 181 20.97 -5.40 6.40
N THR A 182 20.12 -6.36 6.77
CA THR A 182 19.86 -7.56 5.95
C THR A 182 18.38 -7.83 5.75
N LYS A 183 17.55 -7.59 6.78
CA LYS A 183 16.12 -7.91 6.75
C LYS A 183 15.24 -6.79 7.29
N LEU A 184 14.03 -6.72 6.73
CA LEU A 184 12.95 -5.90 7.23
C LEU A 184 12.14 -6.65 8.29
N THR A 185 11.88 -6.01 9.43
CA THR A 185 11.09 -6.59 10.53
C THR A 185 10.11 -5.57 11.10
N LEU A 186 9.07 -6.06 11.76
CA LEU A 186 8.22 -5.21 12.60
C LEU A 186 8.85 -5.09 13.98
N GLY A 187 9.11 -3.86 14.40
CA GLY A 187 9.64 -3.53 15.73
C GLY A 187 8.62 -3.71 16.85
N PRO A 188 8.95 -3.25 18.08
CA PRO A 188 8.02 -3.29 19.20
C PRO A 188 6.80 -2.40 18.94
N LEU A 189 5.77 -2.56 19.78
CA LEU A 189 4.63 -1.64 19.80
C LEU A 189 5.08 -0.29 20.31
N GLU A 190 4.77 0.75 19.54
CA GLU A 190 5.13 2.13 19.81
C GLU A 190 3.91 3.03 19.57
N ASP A 191 3.81 4.09 20.36
CA ASP A 191 2.77 5.09 20.24
C ASP A 191 3.18 6.14 19.20
N GLY A 192 2.32 6.40 18.22
CA GLY A 192 2.58 7.37 17.17
C GLY A 192 1.33 8.15 16.78
N PHE A 193 1.52 9.34 16.23
CA PHE A 193 0.41 10.19 15.82
C PHE A 193 -0.17 9.77 14.47
N ALA A 194 -1.50 9.89 14.34
CA ALA A 194 -2.19 9.83 13.08
C ALA A 194 -3.30 10.89 13.00
N SER A 195 -3.42 11.55 11.86
CA SER A 195 -4.56 12.44 11.57
C SER A 195 -5.78 11.61 11.21
N TRP A 196 -6.95 11.91 11.77
CA TRP A 196 -8.20 11.21 11.46
C TRP A 196 -9.22 12.09 10.72
N ARG A 197 -8.91 13.37 10.50
CA ARG A 197 -9.76 14.31 9.78
C ARG A 197 -8.97 15.28 8.92
N THR A 198 -9.69 15.92 8.01
CA THR A 198 -9.28 17.07 7.20
C THR A 198 -10.17 18.27 7.53
N PRO A 199 -9.90 19.47 6.98
CA PRO A 199 -10.88 20.55 6.99
C PRO A 199 -12.24 20.15 6.43
N ALA A 200 -12.29 19.22 5.46
CA ALA A 200 -13.53 18.74 4.84
C ALA A 200 -14.33 17.75 5.69
N GLY A 201 -13.75 17.20 6.77
CA GLY A 201 -14.44 16.22 7.63
C GLY A 201 -13.55 15.07 8.12
N PRO A 202 -14.12 14.19 8.96
CA PRO A 202 -13.43 12.98 9.44
C PRO A 202 -13.37 11.89 8.37
N PHE A 203 -12.24 11.19 8.28
CA PHE A 203 -12.13 9.99 7.45
C PHE A 203 -12.77 8.80 8.14
N VAL A 204 -12.58 8.67 9.45
CA VAL A 204 -13.19 7.62 10.28
C VAL A 204 -14.20 8.28 11.23
N PRO A 205 -15.50 8.28 10.90
CA PRO A 205 -16.53 8.82 11.80
C PRO A 205 -16.65 7.96 13.06
N ASP A 206 -17.05 8.58 14.16
CA ASP A 206 -17.28 7.93 15.46
C ASP A 206 -16.08 7.09 15.97
N LEU A 207 -14.87 7.58 15.73
CA LEU A 207 -13.63 6.98 16.22
C LEU A 207 -13.59 6.97 17.75
N ARG A 208 -13.27 5.81 18.34
CA ARG A 208 -13.24 5.60 19.79
C ARG A 208 -11.89 5.10 20.27
N LEU A 209 -11.62 5.30 21.56
CA LEU A 209 -10.50 4.63 22.24
C LEU A 209 -10.68 3.11 22.15
N GLY A 210 -9.60 2.40 21.84
CA GLY A 210 -9.61 0.95 21.66
C GLY A 210 -9.98 0.48 20.24
N ASP A 211 -10.43 1.37 19.35
CA ASP A 211 -10.70 0.99 17.95
C ASP A 211 -9.41 0.50 17.28
N ARG A 212 -9.53 -0.60 16.52
CA ARG A 212 -8.50 -1.07 15.60
C ARG A 212 -8.59 -0.28 14.32
N VAL A 213 -7.46 0.19 13.81
CA VAL A 213 -7.43 1.13 12.68
C VAL A 213 -6.32 0.78 11.70
N ALA A 214 -6.56 1.12 10.43
CA ALA A 214 -5.55 1.14 9.41
C ALA A 214 -4.91 2.54 9.32
N VAL A 215 -3.58 2.59 9.30
CA VAL A 215 -2.82 3.84 9.17
C VAL A 215 -1.96 3.81 7.91
N HIS A 216 -2.08 4.85 7.08
CA HIS A 216 -1.27 5.03 5.86
C HIS A 216 -0.79 6.48 5.79
N TRP A 217 0.52 6.72 5.72
CA TRP A 217 1.14 8.06 5.78
C TRP A 217 0.63 8.92 6.95
N ASP A 218 0.70 8.35 8.17
CA ASP A 218 0.24 8.96 9.44
C ASP A 218 -1.21 9.50 9.37
N ARG A 219 -2.06 8.82 8.59
CA ARG A 219 -3.49 9.07 8.48
C ARG A 219 -4.30 7.82 8.82
N LEU A 220 -5.35 7.98 9.62
CA LEU A 220 -6.35 6.93 9.80
C LEU A 220 -7.20 6.83 8.54
N CYS A 221 -7.12 5.66 7.89
CA CYS A 221 -7.84 5.38 6.65
C CYS A 221 -9.11 4.58 6.89
N ASP A 222 -9.13 3.69 7.88
CA ASP A 222 -10.28 2.84 8.14
C ASP A 222 -10.33 2.38 9.60
N ARG A 223 -11.53 2.03 10.07
CA ARG A 223 -11.72 1.25 11.30
C ARG A 223 -11.88 -0.21 10.93
N LEU A 224 -11.05 -1.06 11.51
CA LEU A 224 -10.99 -2.48 11.21
C LEU A 224 -11.71 -3.28 12.29
N ASP A 225 -12.45 -4.31 11.89
CA ASP A 225 -12.82 -5.38 12.81
C ASP A 225 -11.62 -6.31 13.11
N ALA A 226 -11.85 -7.34 13.93
CA ALA A 226 -10.79 -8.28 14.31
C ALA A 226 -10.25 -9.09 13.12
N ASP A 227 -11.12 -9.50 12.20
CA ASP A 227 -10.76 -10.34 11.06
C ASP A 227 -9.99 -9.52 10.01
N GLN A 228 -10.44 -8.29 9.74
CA GLN A 228 -9.76 -7.34 8.87
C GLN A 228 -8.38 -6.96 9.39
N ALA A 229 -8.27 -6.71 10.71
CA ALA A 229 -6.99 -6.43 11.35
C ALA A 229 -6.04 -7.64 11.28
N GLY A 230 -6.57 -8.85 11.50
CA GLY A 230 -5.82 -10.11 11.37
C GLY A 230 -5.33 -10.37 9.95
N SER A 231 -6.18 -10.11 8.95
CA SER A 231 -5.83 -10.22 7.52
C SER A 231 -4.71 -9.26 7.14
N LEU A 232 -4.81 -7.99 7.53
CA LEU A 232 -3.76 -7.00 7.27
C LEU A 232 -2.42 -7.39 7.89
N GLU A 233 -2.44 -7.90 9.13
CA GLU A 233 -1.23 -8.37 9.80
C GLU A 233 -0.66 -9.63 9.13
N HIS A 234 -1.51 -10.58 8.73
CA HIS A 234 -1.12 -11.77 7.99
C HIS A 234 -0.39 -11.40 6.69
N TRP A 235 -0.99 -10.57 5.84
CA TRP A 235 -0.41 -10.20 4.55
C TRP A 235 0.84 -9.33 4.69
N THR A 236 0.90 -8.47 5.71
CA THR A 236 2.12 -7.72 6.02
C THR A 236 3.28 -8.67 6.36
N ASN A 237 3.05 -9.63 7.26
CA ASN A 237 4.07 -10.60 7.65
C ASN A 237 4.45 -11.54 6.50
N TRP A 238 3.47 -11.98 5.71
CA TRP A 238 3.70 -12.80 4.53
C TRP A 238 4.59 -12.09 3.52
N GLN A 239 4.30 -10.82 3.22
CA GLN A 239 5.09 -10.03 2.28
C GLN A 239 6.51 -9.79 2.79
N LEU A 240 6.67 -9.42 4.07
CA LEU A 240 7.99 -9.26 4.68
C LEU A 240 8.82 -10.54 4.58
N LYS A 241 8.21 -11.71 4.78
CA LYS A 241 8.89 -13.00 4.62
C LYS A 241 9.41 -13.19 3.20
N GLN A 242 8.58 -12.96 2.17
CA GLN A 242 9.03 -13.18 0.79
C GLN A 242 10.08 -12.15 0.37
N THR A 243 9.87 -10.87 0.73
CA THR A 243 10.83 -9.80 0.43
C THR A 243 12.16 -10.02 1.13
N ASN A 244 12.17 -10.48 2.38
CA ASN A 244 13.42 -10.80 3.07
C ASN A 244 14.18 -11.96 2.43
N ALA A 245 13.49 -12.96 1.86
CA ALA A 245 14.17 -14.04 1.14
C ALA A 245 14.98 -13.50 -0.06
N ARG A 246 14.48 -12.46 -0.75
CA ARG A 246 15.25 -11.75 -1.79
C ARG A 246 16.33 -10.84 -1.18
N LEU A 247 16.01 -10.06 -0.14
CA LEU A 247 17.01 -9.15 0.46
C LEU A 247 18.20 -9.93 1.03
N GLU A 248 17.98 -11.10 1.62
CA GLU A 248 19.05 -11.96 2.12
C GLU A 248 20.01 -12.36 1.00
N SER A 249 19.53 -12.72 -0.20
CA SER A 249 20.42 -13.04 -1.33
C SER A 249 21.17 -11.82 -1.87
N GLU A 250 20.58 -10.62 -1.80
CA GLU A 250 21.19 -9.35 -2.23
C GLU A 250 22.26 -8.85 -1.24
N PHE A 251 22.06 -9.02 0.07
CA PHE A 251 22.96 -8.52 1.12
C PHE A 251 23.95 -9.56 1.67
N THR A 252 23.83 -10.84 1.30
CA THR A 252 24.80 -11.89 1.65
C THR A 252 25.64 -12.39 0.47
N GLY A 253 25.37 -11.93 -0.76
CA GLY A 253 26.21 -12.19 -1.93
C GLY A 253 27.57 -11.49 -1.85
N PRO A 254 28.63 -12.00 -2.52
CA PRO A 254 29.88 -11.28 -2.64
C PRO A 254 29.61 -9.89 -3.25
N ALA A 255 30.18 -8.84 -2.66
CA ALA A 255 30.00 -7.47 -3.14
C ALA A 255 30.25 -7.40 -4.64
N VAL A 256 29.21 -7.09 -5.43
CA VAL A 256 29.40 -6.75 -6.83
C VAL A 256 30.11 -5.41 -6.85
N ASP A 257 31.34 -5.41 -7.35
CA ASP A 257 32.19 -4.23 -7.49
C ASP A 257 31.43 -3.14 -8.26
N PRO A 258 31.12 -1.98 -7.64
CA PRO A 258 30.42 -0.89 -8.32
C PRO A 258 31.23 -0.26 -9.46
N GLU A 259 32.49 -0.64 -9.64
CA GLU A 259 33.39 -0.12 -10.67
C GLU A 259 33.47 -0.98 -11.96
N ALA A 260 32.70 -2.07 -12.06
CA ALA A 260 32.61 -2.86 -13.28
C ALA A 260 31.85 -2.10 -14.39
N ALA A 261 32.57 -1.20 -15.08
CA ALA A 261 32.09 -0.53 -16.27
C ALA A 261 31.72 -1.57 -17.35
N PRO A 262 30.57 -1.42 -18.04
CA PRO A 262 30.26 -2.26 -19.20
C PRO A 262 31.30 -2.02 -20.30
N PRO A 263 31.75 -3.07 -21.02
CA PRO A 263 32.65 -2.90 -22.15
C PRO A 263 31.98 -2.00 -23.20
N ARG A 264 32.74 -1.02 -23.69
CA ARG A 264 32.32 -0.19 -24.83
C ARG A 264 32.32 -1.07 -26.08
N GLU A 265 31.15 -1.31 -26.63
CA GLU A 265 31.01 -1.90 -27.97
C GLU A 265 31.30 -0.82 -29.04
N ALA A 266 32.06 -1.24 -30.04
CA ALA A 266 32.44 -0.50 -31.24
C ALA A 266 31.39 -0.68 -32.36
#